data_AF-A0ABD5PIW8-F1
#
_entry.id   AF-A0ABD5PIW8-F1
#
_cell.length_a   1.000
_cell.length_b   1.000
_cell.length_c   1.000
_cell.angle_alpha   90.00
_cell.angle_beta   90.00
_cell.angle_gamma   90.00
#
_symmetry.space_group_name_H-M   'P 1'
#
loop_
_entity.id
_entity.type
_entity.pdbx_description
1 polymer ?
#
loop_
_entity_poly.entity_id
_entity_poly.type
_entity_poly.pdbx_seq_one_letter_code
_entity_poly.pdbx_strand_id
1 'polypeptide(L)'
;MSTKNVGQAEIAVLKWLALKGALDTDINTSYEEVGGEIDASSQTASRRLQQLENAGFIERETTNNGQFIEITGEGEQTLLTEYKSYQRIFKET
;
A
#
# COMPACT_ATOMS: atom_id res chain seq x y z
N MET A 1 4.32 -21.64 6.61
CA MET A 1 4.83 -20.31 6.28
C MET A 1 4.35 -19.97 4.88
N SER A 2 3.18 -19.34 4.75
CA SER A 2 2.70 -18.88 3.44
C SER A 2 3.57 -17.73 2.98
N THR A 3 4.20 -17.89 1.83
CA THR A 3 4.96 -16.85 1.14
C THR A 3 4.08 -15.62 0.97
N LYS A 4 4.49 -14.51 1.60
CA LYS A 4 3.94 -13.16 1.44
C LYS A 4 4.09 -12.75 -0.03
N ASN A 5 3.13 -13.09 -0.89
CA ASN A 5 3.20 -12.76 -2.31
C ASN A 5 2.11 -11.74 -2.63
N VAL A 6 2.39 -10.48 -2.30
CA VAL A 6 1.64 -9.35 -2.88
C VAL A 6 2.24 -9.05 -4.25
N GLY A 7 1.39 -8.77 -5.23
CA GLY A 7 1.80 -8.47 -6.59
C GLY A 7 2.01 -6.97 -6.81
N GLN A 8 2.38 -6.62 -8.04
CA GLN A 8 2.60 -5.22 -8.45
C GLN A 8 1.36 -4.33 -8.24
N ALA A 9 0.17 -4.92 -8.38
CA ALA A 9 -1.10 -4.26 -8.14
C ALA A 9 -1.27 -3.78 -6.70
N GLU A 10 -0.81 -4.57 -5.73
CA GLU A 10 -0.82 -4.25 -4.31
C GLU A 10 0.32 -3.29 -3.95
N ILE A 11 1.50 -3.44 -4.54
CA ILE A 11 2.61 -2.48 -4.39
C ILE A 11 2.21 -1.08 -4.90
N ALA A 12 1.43 -0.98 -5.97
CA ALA A 12 0.90 0.29 -6.44
C ALA A 12 -0.03 0.97 -5.40
N VAL A 13 -0.87 0.19 -4.71
CA VAL A 13 -1.70 0.69 -3.61
C VAL A 13 -0.83 1.16 -2.44
N LEU A 14 0.17 0.36 -2.05
CA LEU A 14 1.10 0.70 -0.96
C LEU A 14 1.86 2.01 -1.26
N LYS A 15 2.32 2.19 -2.50
CA LYS A 15 2.95 3.43 -2.97
C LYS A 15 1.99 4.62 -2.88
N TRP A 16 0.75 4.45 -3.31
CA TRP A 16 -0.24 5.51 -3.23
C TRP A 16 -0.51 5.95 -1.78
N LEU A 17 -0.67 4.98 -0.86
CA LEU A 17 -0.80 5.24 0.58
C LEU A 17 0.40 6.03 1.12
N ALA A 18 1.62 5.65 0.74
CA ALA A 18 2.84 6.35 1.15
C ALA A 18 2.85 7.80 0.64
N LEU A 19 2.44 8.05 -0.61
CA LEU A 19 2.34 9.40 -1.18
C LEU A 19 1.26 10.26 -0.48
N LYS A 20 0.24 9.63 0.11
CA LYS A 20 -0.77 10.28 0.95
C LYS A 20 -0.29 10.60 2.37
N GLY A 21 0.90 10.14 2.77
CA GLY A 21 1.49 10.40 4.08
C GLY A 21 1.43 9.24 5.07
N ALA A 22 0.98 8.05 4.64
CA ALA A 22 0.80 6.89 5.54
C ALA A 22 2.11 6.30 6.12
N LEU A 23 3.28 6.84 5.76
CA LEU A 23 4.57 6.51 6.39
C LEU A 23 4.85 7.32 7.66
N ASP A 24 4.30 8.52 7.76
CA ASP A 24 4.59 9.46 8.85
C ASP A 24 3.44 9.53 9.88
N THR A 25 2.21 9.28 9.44
CA THR A 25 1.00 9.35 10.24
C THR A 25 -0.11 8.50 9.63
N ASP A 26 -1.07 8.08 10.46
CA ASP A 26 -2.29 7.44 9.99
C ASP A 26 -3.03 8.36 9.03
N ILE A 27 -3.46 7.80 7.89
CA ILE A 27 -4.33 8.50 6.95
C ILE A 27 -5.76 7.96 7.06
N ASN A 28 -6.76 8.83 7.00
CA ASN A 28 -8.15 8.42 6.84
C ASN A 28 -8.49 8.33 5.35
N THR A 29 -9.00 7.18 4.89
CA THR A 29 -9.42 6.96 3.50
C THR A 29 -10.66 6.06 3.42
N SER A 30 -11.37 6.10 2.30
CA SER A 30 -12.42 5.13 1.97
C SER A 30 -11.97 4.13 0.90
N TYR A 31 -12.72 3.04 0.72
CA TYR A 31 -12.43 2.06 -0.36
C TYR A 31 -12.68 2.65 -1.75
N GLU A 32 -13.63 3.58 -1.87
CA GLU A 32 -13.96 4.31 -3.09
C GLU A 32 -12.82 5.25 -3.49
N GLU A 33 -12.23 5.96 -2.51
CA GLU A 33 -11.08 6.83 -2.75
C GLU A 33 -9.87 6.02 -3.25
N VAL A 34 -9.55 4.93 -2.55
CA VAL A 34 -8.47 4.01 -2.98
C VAL A 34 -8.78 3.45 -4.37
N GLY A 35 -10.03 3.07 -4.64
CA GLY A 35 -10.47 2.53 -5.93
C GLY A 35 -10.31 3.53 -7.08
N GLY A 36 -10.76 4.77 -6.89
CA GLY A 36 -10.64 5.82 -7.88
C GLY A 36 -9.18 6.12 -8.26
N GLU A 37 -8.28 6.11 -7.27
CA GLU A 37 -6.86 6.42 -7.47
C GLU A 37 -6.10 5.31 -8.19
N ILE A 38 -6.50 4.05 -8.00
CA ILE A 38 -5.86 2.90 -8.68
C ILE A 38 -6.63 2.43 -9.92
N ASP A 39 -7.58 3.25 -10.41
CA ASP A 39 -8.49 2.94 -11.53
C ASP A 39 -9.14 1.56 -11.40
N ALA A 40 -9.69 1.29 -10.21
CA ALA A 40 -10.34 0.02 -9.89
C ALA A 40 -11.62 0.21 -9.07
N SER A 41 -12.46 -0.84 -9.07
CA SER A 41 -13.63 -0.88 -8.20
C SER A 41 -13.25 -0.86 -6.70
N SER A 42 -14.15 -0.34 -5.85
CA SER A 42 -14.01 -0.39 -4.38
C SER A 42 -13.79 -1.82 -3.86
N GLN A 43 -14.37 -2.84 -4.50
CA GLN A 43 -14.15 -4.25 -4.16
C GLN A 43 -12.70 -4.68 -4.44
N THR A 44 -12.13 -4.24 -5.56
CA THR A 44 -10.74 -4.54 -5.91
C THR A 44 -9.79 -3.80 -4.98
N ALA A 45 -10.07 -2.54 -4.66
CA ALA A 45 -9.33 -1.78 -3.65
C ALA A 45 -9.37 -2.48 -2.28
N SER A 46 -10.55 -2.88 -1.81
CA SER A 46 -10.73 -3.61 -0.56
C SER A 46 -9.92 -4.90 -0.51
N ARG A 47 -9.97 -5.72 -1.58
CA ARG A 47 -9.17 -6.95 -1.70
C ARG A 47 -7.67 -6.68 -1.60
N ARG A 48 -7.17 -5.64 -2.27
CA ARG A 48 -5.74 -5.29 -2.26
C ARG A 48 -5.28 -4.80 -0.89
N LEU A 49 -6.09 -3.97 -0.22
CA LEU A 49 -5.81 -3.53 1.15
C LEU A 49 -5.78 -4.71 2.13
N GLN A 50 -6.72 -5.65 2.01
CA GLN A 50 -6.69 -6.88 2.80
C GLN A 50 -5.42 -7.71 2.53
N GLN A 51 -4.95 -7.77 1.29
CA GLN A 51 -3.72 -8.50 0.97
C GLN A 51 -2.46 -7.82 1.53
N LEU A 52 -2.40 -6.49 1.51
CA LEU A 52 -1.31 -5.73 2.14
C LEU A 52 -1.30 -5.93 3.65
N GLU A 53 -2.47 -5.87 4.30
CA GLU A 53 -2.63 -6.13 5.74
C GLU A 53 -2.22 -7.57 6.10
N ASN A 54 -2.71 -8.57 5.35
CA ASN A 54 -2.34 -9.97 5.55
C ASN A 54 -0.83 -10.23 5.32
N ALA A 55 -0.18 -9.41 4.49
CA ALA A 55 1.27 -9.47 4.28
C ALA A 55 2.07 -8.74 5.38
N GLY A 56 1.40 -8.00 6.26
CA GLY A 56 2.02 -7.19 7.32
C GLY A 56 2.57 -5.84 6.85
N PHE A 57 2.17 -5.36 5.66
CA PHE A 57 2.72 -4.13 5.07
C PHE A 57 1.97 -2.88 5.51
N ILE A 58 0.73 -3.05 5.97
CA ILE A 58 -0.08 -1.98 6.54
C ILE A 58 -0.80 -2.50 7.78
N GLU A 59 -1.12 -1.59 8.67
CA GLU A 59 -2.12 -1.79 9.72
C GLU A 59 -3.35 -0.94 9.39
N ARG A 60 -4.54 -1.44 9.74
CA ARG A 60 -5.79 -0.73 9.48
C ARG A 60 -6.72 -0.76 10.67
N GLU A 61 -7.36 0.37 10.91
CA GLU A 61 -8.47 0.49 11.85
C GLU A 61 -9.71 0.98 11.10
N THR A 62 -10.78 0.18 11.10
CA THR A 62 -12.06 0.60 10.51
C THR A 62 -12.94 1.23 11.57
N THR A 63 -13.41 2.45 11.31
CA THR A 63 -14.31 3.20 12.19
C THR A 63 -15.60 3.58 11.46
N ASN A 64 -16.56 4.15 12.19
CA ASN A 64 -17.78 4.71 11.57
C ASN A 64 -17.50 5.89 10.63
N ASN A 65 -16.32 6.53 10.73
CA ASN A 65 -15.95 7.73 9.98
C ASN A 65 -14.92 7.46 8.85
N GLY A 66 -14.70 6.20 8.50
CA GLY A 66 -13.73 5.78 7.49
C GLY A 66 -12.74 4.74 8.03
N GLN A 67 -11.69 4.47 7.28
CA GLN A 67 -10.62 3.58 7.69
C GLN A 67 -9.31 4.35 7.86
N PHE A 68 -8.64 4.14 8.98
CA PHE A 68 -7.31 4.65 9.25
C PHE A 68 -6.29 3.62 8.78
N ILE A 69 -5.25 4.07 8.10
CA ILE A 69 -4.21 3.22 7.55
C ILE A 69 -2.84 3.79 7.91
N GLU A 70 -1.97 2.93 8.43
CA GLU A 70 -0.55 3.18 8.66
C GLU A 70 0.28 2.17 7.86
N ILE A 71 1.39 2.60 7.28
CA ILE A 71 2.36 1.70 6.65
C ILE A 71 3.35 1.22 7.71
N THR A 72 3.50 -0.09 7.82
CA THR A 72 4.46 -0.68 8.76
C THR A 72 5.90 -0.53 8.25
N GLY A 73 6.88 -0.78 9.12
CA GLY A 73 8.29 -0.86 8.70
C GLY A 73 8.54 -1.92 7.61
N GLU A 74 7.80 -3.03 7.58
CA GLU A 74 7.92 -4.01 6.49
C GLU A 74 7.40 -3.46 5.15
N GLY A 75 6.30 -2.71 5.18
CA GLY A 75 5.77 -2.00 4.02
C GLY A 75 6.74 -0.94 3.49
N GLU A 76 7.34 -0.16 4.39
CA GLU A 76 8.38 0.82 4.03
C GLU A 76 9.60 0.17 3.39
N GLN A 77 10.14 -0.90 3.99
CA GLN A 77 11.29 -1.63 3.41
C GLN A 77 10.97 -2.22 2.03
N THR A 78 9.72 -2.62 1.80
CA THR A 78 9.26 -3.08 0.48
C THR A 78 9.31 -1.94 -0.54
N LEU A 79 8.82 -0.75 -0.20
CA LEU A 79 8.91 0.44 -1.05
C LEU A 79 10.36 0.88 -1.31
N LEU A 80 11.24 0.79 -0.30
CA LEU A 80 12.66 1.07 -0.46
C LEU A 80 13.35 0.09 -1.43
N THR A 81 12.94 -1.17 -1.41
CA THR A 81 13.43 -2.20 -2.34
C THR A 81 12.97 -1.91 -3.78
N GLU A 82 11.71 -1.53 -3.95
CA GLU A 82 11.15 -1.09 -5.24
C GLU A 82 11.89 0.16 -5.77
N TYR A 83 12.10 1.17 -4.92
CA TYR A 83 12.88 2.36 -5.26
C TYR A 83 14.31 2.02 -5.70
N LYS A 84 15.04 1.16 -4.96
CA LYS A 84 16.38 0.72 -5.35
C LYS A 84 16.39 0.00 -6.70
N SER A 85 15.31 -0.71 -7.04
CA SER A 85 15.16 -1.36 -8.35
C SER A 85 15.05 -0.31 -9.46
N TYR A 86 14.22 0.73 -9.28
CA TYR A 86 14.18 1.86 -10.22
C TYR A 86 15.52 2.60 -10.29
N GLN A 87 16.15 2.87 -9.14
CA GLN A 87 17.48 3.50 -9.12
C GLN A 87 18.49 2.71 -9.95
N ARG A 88 18.45 1.37 -9.94
CA ARG A 88 19.34 0.53 -10.75
C ARG A 88 19.03 0.63 -12.25
N ILE A 89 17.76 0.66 -12.63
CA ILE A 89 17.34 0.81 -14.04
C ILE A 89 17.87 2.13 -14.62
N PHE A 90 17.79 3.21 -13.83
CA PHE A 90 18.25 4.53 -14.25
C PHE A 90 19.71 4.83 -13.86
N LYS A 91 20.37 3.92 -13.14
CA LYS A 91 21.83 3.92 -12.93
C LYS A 91 22.49 2.97 -13.93
N GLU A 92 22.56 3.38 -15.19
CA GLU A 92 23.65 2.97 -16.08
C GLU A 92 24.14 4.17 -16.91
N THR A 93 25.33 4.63 -16.47
CA THR A 93 26.39 5.46 -17.08
C THR A 93 26.09 6.89 -17.56
#